data_AF-A0A4R1ASM6-F1
#
_entry.id   AF-A0A4R1ASM6-F1
#
_cell.length_a   1.000
_cell.length_b   1.000
_cell.length_c   1.000
_cell.angle_alpha   90.00
_cell.angle_beta   90.00
_cell.angle_gamma   90.00
#
_symmetry.space_group_name_H-M   'P 1'
#
loop_
_entity.id
_entity.type
_entity.pdbx_description
1 polymer ?
#
loop_
_entity_poly.entity_id
_entity_poly.type
_entity_poly.pdbx_seq_one_letter_code
_entity_poly.pdbx_strand_id
1 'polypeptide(L)' 'MVIQSNMTPKDIVEVWEVTTDIFKKYNVSLTKQTLETLIKEEQLALLLQELNFAVGSSTATCIEGG' A
#
# COMPACT_ATOMS: atom_id res chain seq x y z
N MET A 1 1.05 -8.38 9.13
CA MET A 1 1.36 -6.96 9.38
C MET A 1 0.57 -6.16 8.35
N VAL A 2 -0.06 -5.05 8.75
CA VAL A 2 -0.93 -4.24 7.89
C VAL A 2 -0.32 -2.85 7.69
N ILE A 3 -0.57 -2.25 6.52
CA ILE A 3 -0.13 -0.90 6.18
C ILE A 3 -1.10 0.12 6.78
N GLN A 4 -0.56 1.15 7.43
CA GLN A 4 -1.31 2.22 8.07
C GLN A 4 -1.00 3.59 7.46
N SER A 5 -1.92 4.55 7.64
CA SER A 5 -1.82 5.91 7.10
C SER A 5 -0.64 6.72 7.63
N ASN A 6 -0.19 6.41 8.85
CA ASN A 6 0.94 7.05 9.52
C ASN A 6 2.30 6.51 9.03
N MET A 7 2.32 5.50 8.15
CA MET A 7 3.54 4.99 7.54
C MET A 7 3.97 5.84 6.36
N THR A 8 5.28 5.83 6.05
CA THR A 8 5.81 6.52 4.88
C THR A 8 5.77 5.59 3.66
N PRO A 9 5.44 6.10 2.45
CA PRO A 9 5.48 5.28 1.24
C PRO A 9 6.88 4.68 0.99
N LYS A 10 7.94 5.36 1.46
CA LYS A 10 9.30 4.84 1.39
C LYS A 10 9.49 3.59 2.26
N ASP A 11 9.13 3.64 3.54
CA ASP A 11 9.19 2.48 4.45
C ASP A 11 8.33 1.32 3.93
N ILE A 12 7.13 1.63 3.43
CA ILE A 12 6.20 0.60 2.92
C ILE A 12 6.83 -0.15 1.73
N VAL A 13 7.44 0.55 0.77
CA VAL A 13 8.10 -0.09 -0.37
C VAL A 13 9.33 -0.88 0.06
N GLU A 14 10.09 -0.40 1.04
CA GLU A 14 11.26 -1.12 1.57
C GLU A 14 10.88 -2.46 2.22
N VAL A 15 9.69 -2.55 2.83
CA VAL A 15 9.18 -3.81 3.42
C VAL A 15 8.41 -4.65 2.41
N TRP A 16 7.62 -4.01 1.54
CA TRP A 16 6.76 -4.66 0.55
C TRP A 16 6.94 -4.05 -0.83
N GLU A 17 7.94 -4.54 -1.57
CA GLU A 17 8.29 -4.04 -2.90
C GLU A 17 7.10 -4.03 -3.88
N VAL A 18 6.17 -4.99 -3.75
CA VAL A 18 4.94 -5.09 -4.56
C VAL A 18 4.06 -3.84 -4.50
N THR A 19 4.16 -3.06 -3.43
CA THR A 19 3.38 -1.82 -3.27
C THR A 19 3.86 -0.67 -4.15
N THR A 20 5.06 -0.77 -4.75
CA THR A 20 5.64 0.25 -5.62
C THR A 20 4.72 0.58 -6.80
N ASP A 21 4.11 -0.44 -7.41
CA ASP A 21 3.22 -0.26 -8.55
C ASP A 21 1.92 0.46 -8.16
N ILE A 22 1.42 0.16 -6.96
CA ILE A 22 0.24 0.80 -6.39
C ILE A 22 0.50 2.29 -6.15
N PHE A 23 1.65 2.65 -5.56
CA PHE A 23 2.00 4.06 -5.39
C PHE A 23 2.09 4.81 -6.72
N LYS A 24 2.64 4.18 -7.78
CA LYS A 24 2.65 4.76 -9.13
C LYS A 24 1.25 4.95 -9.70
N LYS A 25 0.36 3.95 -9.56
CA LYS A 25 -1.05 4.01 -9.99
C LYS A 25 -1.80 5.18 -9.35
N TYR A 26 -1.53 5.46 -8.08
CA TYR A 26 -2.14 6.57 -7.33
C TYR A 26 -1.37 7.90 -7.46
N ASN A 27 -0.31 7.96 -8.28
CA ASN A 27 0.57 9.15 -8.43
C ASN A 27 1.18 9.63 -7.09
N VAL A 28 1.45 8.70 -6.18
CA VAL A 28 2.05 8.98 -4.87
C VAL A 28 3.56 8.87 -4.98
N SER A 29 4.25 9.94 -4.58
CA SER A 29 5.71 9.95 -4.56
C SER A 29 6.25 9.20 -3.33
N LEU A 30 7.31 8.41 -3.52
CA LEU A 30 8.01 7.71 -2.44
C LEU A 30 8.83 8.71 -1.62
N THR A 31 8.18 9.34 -0.65
CA THR A 31 8.79 10.34 0.24
C THR A 31 8.86 9.81 1.67
N LYS A 32 9.53 10.58 2.54
CA LYS A 32 9.57 10.33 3.98
C LYS A 32 8.36 10.93 4.72
N GLN A 33 7.38 11.49 3.99
CA GLN A 33 6.14 11.99 4.57
C GLN A 33 5.13 10.85 4.69
N THR A 34 4.19 10.97 5.63
CA THR A 34 3.18 9.94 5.87
C THR A 34 2.08 9.98 4.81
N LEU A 35 1.41 8.86 4.56
CA LEU A 35 0.33 8.79 3.57
C LEU A 35 -0.82 9.76 3.89
N GLU A 36 -1.15 9.94 5.17
CA GLU A 36 -2.17 10.90 5.62
C GLU A 36 -1.86 12.35 5.28
N THR A 37 -0.58 12.72 5.13
CA THR A 37 -0.18 14.09 4.76
C THR A 37 -0.10 14.27 3.24
N LEU A 38 0.23 13.21 2.53
CA LEU A 38 0.41 13.22 1.07
C LEU A 38 -0.91 13.15 0.31
N ILE A 39 -1.94 12.55 0.91
CA ILE A 39 -3.16 12.15 0.22
C ILE A 39 -4.37 12.55 1.06
N LYS A 40 -5.44 13.01 0.41
CA LYS A 40 -6.72 13.28 1.08
C LYS A 40 -7.32 12.01 1.65
N GLU A 41 -8.01 12.13 2.78
CA GLU A 41 -8.59 11.01 3.55
C GLU A 41 -9.42 10.03 2.69
N GLU A 42 -10.21 10.56 1.75
CA GLU A 42 -11.06 9.77 0.84
C GLU A 42 -10.25 8.87 -0.11
N GLN A 43 -9.12 9.39 -0.61
CA GLN A 43 -8.20 8.64 -1.48
C GLN A 43 -7.26 7.73 -0.67
N LEU A 44 -6.94 8.13 0.56
CA LEU A 44 -6.13 7.37 1.49
C LEU A 44 -6.79 6.04 1.87
N ALA A 45 -8.11 6.05 2.14
CA ALA A 45 -8.84 4.82 2.44
C ALA A 45 -8.76 3.80 1.28
N LEU A 46 -8.95 4.26 0.04
CA LEU A 46 -8.85 3.42 -1.16
C LEU A 46 -7.44 2.89 -1.37
N LEU A 47 -6.43 3.75 -1.21
CA LEU A 47 -5.03 3.35 -1.33
C LEU A 47 -4.66 2.31 -0.27
N LEU A 48 -5.02 2.53 0.99
CA LEU A 48 -4.74 1.60 2.08
C LEU A 48 -5.41 0.25 1.85
N GLN A 49 -6.62 0.22 1.29
CA GLN A 49 -7.30 -1.01 0.94
C GLN A 49 -6.53 -1.79 -0.14
N GLU A 50 -6.13 -1.14 -1.24
CA GLU A 50 -5.34 -1.78 -2.31
C GLU A 50 -3.97 -2.25 -1.80
N LEU A 51 -3.28 -1.42 -1.02
CA LEU A 51 -1.99 -1.75 -0.42
C LEU A 51 -2.08 -2.98 0.48
N ASN A 52 -3.05 -3.00 1.41
CA ASN A 52 -3.27 -4.14 2.30
C ASN A 52 -3.78 -5.37 1.55
N PHE A 53 -4.56 -5.20 0.49
CA PHE A 53 -4.98 -6.30 -0.37
C PHE A 53 -3.78 -6.91 -1.08
N ALA A 54 -2.86 -6.13 -1.64
CA ALA A 54 -1.66 -6.65 -2.29
C ALA A 54 -0.71 -7.35 -1.31
N VAL A 55 -0.50 -6.77 -0.12
CA VAL A 55 0.33 -7.37 0.94
C VAL A 55 -0.32 -8.64 1.51
N GLY A 56 -1.64 -8.64 1.72
CA GLY A 56 -2.39 -9.80 2.18
C GLY A 56 -2.53 -10.89 1.12
N SER A 57 -2.72 -10.51 -0.14
CA SER A 57 -2.77 -11.41 -1.29
C SER A 57 -1.40 -12.06 -1.55
N SER A 58 -0.30 -11.35 -1.27
CA SER A 58 1.04 -11.96 -1.28
C SER A 58 1.19 -13.11 -0.28
N THR A 59 0.35 -13.18 0.76
CA THR A 59 0.27 -14.33 1.69
C THR A 59 -0.82 -15.34 1.34
N ALA A 60 -1.75 -14.98 0.46
CA ALA A 60 -2.78 -15.86 -0.08
C ALA A 60 -2.34 -16.33 -1.46
N THR A 61 -1.45 -17.33 -1.47
CA THR A 61 -1.32 -18.21 -2.62
C THR A 61 -2.73 -18.66 -3.03
N CYS A 62 -3.03 -18.57 -4.33
CA CYS A 62 -4.16 -19.25 -4.94
C CYS A 62 -4.36 -20.64 -4.31
N ILE A 63 -5.55 -20.88 -3.79
CA ILE A 63 -6.17 -22.19 -3.92
C ILE A 63 -7.33 -22.01 -4.88
N GLU A 64 -6.99 -21.92 -6.16
CA GLU A 64 -7.82 -22.57 -7.19
C GLU A 64 -7.69 -24.08 -6.92
N GLY A 65 -8.75 -24.71 -6.41
CA GLY A 65 -8.74 -26.15 -6.15
C GLY A 65 -9.78 -26.59 -5.13
N GLY A 66 -11.02 -26.77 -5.61
CA GLY A 66 -12.11 -27.43 -4.91
C GLY A 66 -13.22 -27.76 -5.89
#